data_AF-A0A6I6JWA3-F1
#
_entry.id   AF-A0A6I6JWA3-F1
#
_cell.length_a   1.000
_cell.length_b   1.000
_cell.length_c   1.000
_cell.angle_alpha   90.00
_cell.angle_beta   90.00
_cell.angle_gamma   90.00
#
_symmetry.space_group_name_H-M   'P 1'
#
loop_
_entity.id
_entity.type
_entity.pdbx_description
1 polymer ?
#
loop_
_entity_poly.entity_id
_entity_poly.type
_entity_poly.pdbx_seq_one_letter_code
_entity_poly.pdbx_strand_id
1 'polypeptide(L)' 'MKKELFLIGYNLGIWGILGFLATLLFGFLTCCANLPSKYFYGSLIAFAITGIVITTICVTRGCKKMKKK' A
#
# COMPACT_ATOMS: atom_id res chain seq x y z
N MET A 1 11.61 -22.37 5.58
CA MET A 1 10.31 -21.67 5.76
C MET A 1 10.45 -20.24 5.26
N LYS A 2 9.51 -19.77 4.43
CA LYS A 2 9.68 -18.67 3.48
C LYS A 2 9.72 -17.29 4.18
N LYS A 3 10.88 -16.90 4.71
CA LYS A 3 11.13 -15.57 5.31
C LYS A 3 10.63 -14.42 4.42
N GLU A 4 10.73 -14.61 3.11
CA GLU A 4 10.19 -13.73 2.07
C GLU A 4 8.68 -13.45 2.25
N LEU A 5 7.85 -14.48 2.46
CA LEU A 5 6.39 -14.31 2.63
C LEU A 5 6.05 -13.56 3.91
N PHE A 6 6.83 -13.75 4.97
CA PHE A 6 6.64 -13.05 6.24
C PHE A 6 6.98 -11.57 6.10
N LEU A 7 8.06 -11.24 5.37
CA LEU A 7 8.48 -9.87 5.11
C LEU A 7 7.50 -9.14 4.19
N ILE A 8 7.00 -9.83 3.16
CA ILE A 8 5.95 -9.33 2.26
C ILE A 8 4.67 -9.08 3.05
N GLY A 9 4.22 -10.03 3.87
CA GLY A 9 3.01 -9.90 4.68
C GLY A 9 3.11 -8.77 5.70
N TYR A 10 4.26 -8.57 6.34
CA TYR A 10 4.48 -7.46 7.27
C TYR A 10 4.44 -6.10 6.56
N ASN A 11 5.09 -5.98 5.40
CA ASN A 11 5.12 -4.73 4.66
C ASN A 11 3.75 -4.40 4.01
N LEU A 12 3.04 -5.41 3.50
CA LEU A 12 1.65 -5.27 3.02
C LEU A 12 0.68 -4.93 4.15
N GLY A 13 0.84 -5.56 5.32
CA GLY A 13 0.02 -5.30 6.49
C GLY A 13 0.17 -3.85 6.96
N ILE A 14 1.40 -3.36 7.11
CA ILE A 14 1.67 -1.96 7.47
C ILE A 14 1.10 -1.00 6.42
N TRP A 15 1.33 -1.27 5.14
CA TRP A 15 0.81 -0.42 4.06
C TRP A 15 -0.73 -0.42 4.02
N GLY A 16 -1.36 -1.56 4.30
CA GLY A 16 -2.80 -1.70 4.39
C GLY A 16 -3.40 -0.92 5.55
N ILE A 17 -2.80 -1.01 6.75
CA ILE A 17 -3.24 -0.24 7.92
C ILE A 17 -3.09 1.27 7.66
N LEU A 18 -1.96 1.68 7.07
CA LEU A 18 -1.71 3.08 6.71
C LEU A 18 -2.73 3.58 5.65
N GLY A 19 -3.03 2.75 4.64
CA GLY A 19 -4.02 3.07 3.62
C GLY A 19 -5.44 3.15 4.17
N PHE A 20 -5.80 2.28 5.11
CA PHE A 20 -7.11 2.31 5.77
C PHE A 20 -7.27 3.59 6.62
N LEU A 21 -6.24 3.96 7.38
CA LEU A 21 -6.22 5.19 8.16
C LEU A 21 -6.30 6.44 7.26
N ALA A 22 -5.56 6.46 6.16
CA ALA A 22 -5.63 7.55 5.18
C ALA A 22 -7.03 7.65 4.55
N THR A 23 -7.67 6.51 4.26
CA THR A 23 -9.03 6.48 3.70
C THR A 23 -10.06 7.06 4.68
N LEU A 24 -9.94 6.75 5.97
CA LEU A 24 -10.79 7.35 7.02
C LEU A 24 -10.59 8.86 7.13
N LEU A 25 -9.34 9.33 7.11
CA LEU A 25 -9.00 10.76 7.14
C LEU A 25 -9.52 11.51 5.91
N PHE A 26 -9.30 10.97 4.71
CA PHE A 26 -9.81 11.56 3.47
C PHE A 26 -11.32 11.50 3.39
N GLY A 27 -11.96 10.43 3.89
CA GLY A 27 -13.40 10.31 3.99
C GLY A 27 -14.00 11.38 4.90
N PHE A 28 -13.37 11.61 6.07
CA PHE A 28 -13.74 12.69 6.97
C PHE A 28 -13.55 14.06 6.31
N LEU A 29 -12.45 14.30 5.60
CA LEU A 29 -12.23 15.55 4.86
C LEU A 29 -13.26 15.76 3.75
N THR A 30 -13.63 14.72 3.02
CA THR A 30 -14.67 14.84 1.98
C THR A 30 -16.04 15.12 2.57
N CYS A 31 -16.34 14.56 3.75
CA CYS A 31 -17.62 14.76 4.44
C CYS A 31 -17.71 16.13 5.14
N CYS A 32 -16.65 16.56 5.85
CA CYS A 32 -16.67 17.77 6.67
C CYS A 32 -16.06 19.01 5.99
N ALA A 33 -15.15 18.86 5.02
CA ALA A 33 -14.51 19.98 4.32
C ALA A 33 -15.01 20.17 2.88
N ASN A 34 -16.11 19.47 2.50
CA ASN A 34 -16.73 19.51 1.17
C ASN A 34 -15.73 19.32 0.02
N LEU A 35 -14.73 18.46 0.24
CA LEU A 35 -13.71 18.16 -0.76
C LEU A 35 -14.34 17.35 -1.92
N PRO A 36 -14.15 17.75 -3.18
CA PRO A 36 -14.78 17.05 -4.28
C PRO A 36 -14.26 15.62 -4.41
N SER A 37 -15.18 14.67 -4.63
CA SER A 37 -14.93 13.22 -4.61
C SER A 37 -13.83 12.75 -5.57
N LYS A 38 -13.48 13.55 -6.57
CA LYS A 38 -12.33 13.31 -7.47
C LYS A 38 -11.02 13.13 -6.71
N TYR A 39 -10.78 13.92 -5.65
CA TYR A 39 -9.55 13.83 -4.87
C TYR A 39 -9.51 12.57 -4.00
N PHE A 40 -10.67 12.12 -3.50
CA PHE A 40 -10.80 10.87 -2.75
C PHE A 40 -10.49 9.65 -3.61
N TYR A 41 -11.15 9.52 -4.76
CA TYR A 41 -10.90 8.39 -5.66
C TYR A 41 -9.49 8.44 -6.26
N GLY A 42 -8.97 9.64 -6.55
CA GLY A 42 -7.60 9.82 -7.02
C GLY A 42 -6.55 9.35 -6.00
N SER A 43 -6.71 9.70 -4.72
CA SER A 43 -5.79 9.27 -3.67
C SER A 43 -5.89 7.77 -3.38
N LEU A 44 -7.09 7.18 -3.42
CA LEU A 44 -7.28 5.72 -3.30
C LEU A 44 -6.54 4.95 -4.39
N ILE A 45 -6.71 5.36 -5.65
CA ILE A 45 -6.08 4.69 -6.80
C ILE A 45 -4.55 4.83 -6.69
N ALA A 46 -4.06 6.03 -6.35
CA ALA A 46 -2.62 6.26 -6.17
C ALA A 46 -2.03 5.39 -5.04
N PHE A 47 -2.73 5.25 -3.91
CA PHE A 47 -2.30 4.40 -2.79
C PHE A 47 -2.27 2.92 -3.17
N ALA A 48 -3.29 2.44 -3.90
CA ALA A 48 -3.37 1.06 -4.37
C ALA A 48 -2.23 0.73 -5.34
N ILE A 49 -1.98 1.60 -6.33
CA ILE A 49 -0.88 1.41 -7.28
C ILE A 49 0.47 1.41 -6.55
N THR A 50 0.68 2.37 -5.64
CA THR A 50 1.95 2.48 -4.90
C THR A 50 2.20 1.24 -4.04
N GLY A 51 1.15 0.73 -3.37
CA GLY A 51 1.22 -0.51 -2.60
C GLY A 51 1.58 -1.72 -3.47
N ILE A 52 0.96 -1.87 -4.65
CA ILE A 52 1.26 -2.95 -5.60
C ILE A 52 2.69 -2.84 -6.15
N VAL A 53 3.15 -1.63 -6.50
CA VAL A 53 4.49 -1.40 -7.05
C VAL A 53 5.56 -1.72 -6.00
N ILE A 54 5.42 -1.19 -4.78
CA ILE A 54 6.39 -1.43 -3.70
C ILE A 54 6.46 -2.91 -3.35
N THR A 55 5.31 -3.57 -3.24
CA THR A 55 5.26 -5.01 -2.93
C THR A 55 5.87 -5.83 -4.05
N THR A 56 5.56 -5.54 -5.31
CA THR A 56 6.16 -6.22 -6.47
C THR A 56 7.68 -6.01 -6.53
N ILE A 57 8.18 -4.80 -6.26
CA ILE A 57 9.62 -4.51 -6.20
C ILE A 57 10.29 -5.24 -5.03
N CYS A 58 9.68 -5.26 -3.84
CA CYS A 58 10.18 -5.99 -2.68
C CYS A 58 10.26 -7.49 -2.96
N VAL A 59 9.22 -8.08 -3.55
CA VAL A 59 9.16 -9.50 -3.94
C VAL A 59 10.22 -9.81 -5.00
N THR A 60 10.31 -9.02 -6.06
CA THR A 60 11.28 -9.27 -7.15
C THR A 60 12.73 -9.07 -6.71
N ARG A 61 13.01 -8.09 -5.85
CA ARG A 61 14.35 -7.91 -5.26
C ARG A 61 14.70 -8.99 -4.25
N GLY A 62 13.74 -9.44 -3.42
CA GLY A 62 13.91 -10.57 -2.50
C GLY A 62 14.20 -11.88 -3.22
N CYS A 63 13.41 -12.19 -4.27
CA CYS A 63 13.64 -13.34 -5.15
C CYS A 63 15.01 -13.29 -5.86
N LYS A 64 15.48 -12.12 -6.32
CA LYS A 64 16.82 -11.98 -6.91
C LYS A 64 17.95 -12.23 -5.92
N LYS A 65 17.77 -11.89 -4.63
CA LYS A 65 18.76 -12.17 -3.59
C LYS A 65 18.83 -13.66 -3.25
N MET A 66 17.73 -14.41 -3.35
CA MET A 66 17.74 -15.85 -3.14
C MET A 66 18.29 -16.66 -4.31
N LYS A 67 18.16 -16.16 -5.55
CA LYS A 67 18.68 -16.84 -6.76
C LYS A 67 20.20 -16.73 -6.94
N LYS A 68 20.88 -15.96 -6.09
CA LYS A 68 22.33 -15.70 -6.14
C LYS A 68 23.11 -16.49 -5.09
N LYS A 69 22.48 -17.50 -4.48
CA LYS A 69 23.09 -18.39 -3.50
C LYS A 69 23.28 -19.78 -4.09
#